data_AF-A0A5P0YXJ7-F1
#
_entry.id   AF-A0A5P0YXJ7-F1
#
_cell.length_a   1.000
_cell.length_b   1.000
_cell.length_c   1.000
_cell.angle_alpha   90.00
_cell.angle_beta   90.00
_cell.angle_gamma   90.00
#
_symmetry.space_group_name_H-M   'P 1'
#
loop_
_entity.id
_entity.type
_entity.pdbx_description
1 polymer ?
#
loop_
_entity_poly.entity_id
_entity_poly.type
_entity_poly.pdbx_seq_one_letter_code
_entity_poly.pdbx_strand_id
1 'polypeptide(L)'
;MGSLRNPVGPLPSSIYWRRRAVALSLVAVLLLLVVWAFTSGGGGAGNKAGNAGQDDRGDGAASAITPGPTSSEPVISERPGGRDEDGESEGSDGDGDKADAGGGTAGAGGNGDKAGDGSDGGTGGSNDGKGSGGAAGDDVAGLAACRAGAARLGLESVKNSYSPGEKPRLRLTVDNTSGKDCRLDLRGGSTVITISHTDDTDKKVWASDHCPSGEAQLRVKAREKRTHTVVWDRTPSAPSCGTPSSGRVASGTYLAEVEVPYLGTAETSFVLAKD
;
A
#
# COMPACT_ATOMS: atom_id res chain seq x y z
N MET A 1 35.88 6.12 -37.87
CA MET A 1 35.43 6.81 -36.65
C MET A 1 33.96 7.14 -36.80
N GLY A 2 33.09 6.59 -35.93
CA GLY A 2 31.66 6.86 -35.97
C GLY A 2 30.81 5.69 -35.50
N SER A 3 30.93 5.30 -34.22
CA SER A 3 30.05 4.26 -33.63
C SER A 3 29.98 4.38 -32.11
N LEU A 4 29.38 5.47 -31.60
CA LEU A 4 29.12 5.65 -30.16
C LEU A 4 27.82 6.44 -29.85
N ARG A 5 26.96 6.70 -30.85
CA ARG A 5 25.79 7.59 -30.68
C ARG A 5 24.43 6.96 -31.04
N ASN A 6 24.26 5.66 -30.86
CA ASN A 6 22.91 5.08 -30.96
C ASN A 6 22.70 3.90 -30.00
N PRO A 7 21.99 4.08 -28.87
CA PRO A 7 21.46 2.96 -28.11
C PRO A 7 20.14 2.49 -28.74
N VAL A 8 20.08 1.21 -29.10
CA VAL A 8 18.86 0.50 -29.48
C VAL A 8 18.28 -0.21 -28.24
N GLY A 9 17.01 0.08 -27.94
CA GLY A 9 16.21 -0.59 -26.92
C GLY A 9 14.92 0.18 -26.60
N PRO A 10 13.72 -0.44 -26.60
CA PRO A 10 12.43 0.24 -26.45
C PRO A 10 12.07 0.48 -24.97
N LEU A 11 12.96 1.12 -24.22
CA LEU A 11 12.67 1.69 -22.90
C LEU A 11 13.12 3.16 -22.88
N PRO A 12 12.36 4.06 -22.21
CA PRO A 12 12.47 5.49 -22.41
C PRO A 12 13.90 6.00 -22.15
N SER A 13 14.50 6.54 -23.21
CA SER A 13 15.84 7.15 -23.24
C SER A 13 16.05 8.22 -22.15
N SER A 14 14.96 8.78 -21.64
CA SER A 14 14.95 9.81 -20.60
C SER A 14 15.57 9.36 -19.27
N ILE A 15 15.42 8.09 -18.84
CA ILE A 15 15.95 7.65 -17.54
C ILE A 15 17.49 7.53 -17.57
N TYR A 16 18.04 7.07 -18.69
CA TYR A 16 19.49 6.99 -18.89
C TYR A 16 20.14 8.37 -18.96
N TRP A 17 19.53 9.29 -19.72
CA TRP A 17 20.03 10.66 -19.81
C TRP A 17 19.88 11.42 -18.48
N ARG A 18 18.82 11.17 -17.70
CA ARG A 18 18.66 11.77 -16.35
C ARG A 18 19.76 11.31 -15.38
N ARG A 19 20.05 10.01 -15.31
CA ARG A 19 21.12 9.51 -14.42
C ARG A 19 22.50 10.01 -14.84
N ARG A 20 22.76 10.11 -16.15
CA ARG A 20 24.03 10.68 -16.67
C ARG A 20 24.13 12.19 -16.45
N ALA A 21 23.05 12.95 -16.60
CA ALA A 21 23.03 14.38 -16.31
C ALA A 21 23.33 14.66 -14.83
N VAL A 22 22.72 13.88 -13.92
CA VAL A 22 22.97 13.99 -12.47
C VAL A 22 24.41 13.63 -12.11
N ALA A 23 24.97 12.58 -12.72
CA ALA A 23 26.36 12.21 -12.51
C ALA A 23 27.33 13.31 -12.99
N LEU A 24 27.08 13.89 -14.17
CA LEU A 24 27.91 14.98 -14.71
C LEU A 24 27.79 16.26 -13.88
N SER A 25 26.61 16.61 -13.37
CA SER A 25 26.44 17.78 -12.49
C SER A 25 27.18 17.60 -11.16
N LEU A 26 27.13 16.41 -10.56
CA LEU A 26 27.87 16.11 -9.32
C LEU A 26 29.38 16.24 -9.52
N VAL A 27 29.91 15.73 -10.63
CA VAL A 27 31.33 15.86 -10.97
C VAL A 27 31.72 17.33 -11.18
N ALA A 28 30.89 18.11 -11.86
CA ALA A 28 31.14 19.54 -12.07
C ALA A 28 31.14 20.34 -10.75
N VAL A 29 30.21 20.05 -9.83
CA VAL A 29 30.17 20.67 -8.51
C VAL A 29 31.39 20.30 -7.67
N LEU A 30 31.81 19.02 -7.70
CA LEU A 30 33.04 18.58 -7.03
C LEU A 30 34.28 19.30 -7.54
N LEU A 31 34.41 19.45 -8.86
CA LEU A 31 35.53 20.18 -9.46
C LEU A 31 35.50 21.67 -9.08
N LEU A 32 34.32 22.29 -9.04
CA LEU A 32 34.17 23.67 -8.57
C LEU A 32 34.60 23.83 -7.11
N LEU A 33 34.22 22.89 -6.22
CA LEU A 33 34.62 22.90 -4.81
C LEU A 33 36.12 22.71 -4.63
N VAL A 34 36.74 21.84 -5.43
CA VAL A 34 38.19 21.65 -5.43
C VAL A 34 38.89 22.93 -5.88
N VAL A 35 38.49 23.53 -7.01
CA VAL A 35 39.06 24.80 -7.47
C VAL A 35 38.86 25.91 -6.44
N TRP A 36 37.69 26.01 -5.82
CA TRP A 36 37.42 26.97 -4.75
C TRP A 36 38.37 26.77 -3.56
N ALA A 37 38.52 25.53 -3.08
CA ALA A 37 39.41 25.21 -1.97
C ALA A 37 40.88 25.53 -2.27
N PHE A 38 41.33 25.30 -3.51
CA PHE A 38 42.69 25.62 -3.95
C PHE A 38 42.91 27.11 -4.25
N THR A 39 41.86 27.87 -4.60
CA THR A 39 41.95 29.32 -4.84
C THR A 39 41.72 30.16 -3.59
N SER A 40 41.04 29.64 -2.57
CA SER A 40 40.90 30.29 -1.25
C SER A 40 42.03 29.94 -0.28
N GLY A 41 42.87 28.96 -0.60
CA GLY A 41 43.99 28.50 0.21
C GLY A 41 45.32 29.19 -0.14
N GLY A 42 45.39 30.52 -0.04
CA GLY A 42 46.62 31.25 -0.36
C GLY A 42 46.68 32.70 0.12
N GLY A 43 46.99 32.92 1.41
CA GLY A 43 47.81 34.06 1.86
C GLY A 43 47.14 35.19 2.67
N GLY A 44 47.68 35.44 3.88
CA GLY A 44 48.04 36.80 4.31
C GLY A 44 47.21 37.46 5.43
N ALA A 45 47.87 37.71 6.57
CA ALA A 45 47.36 38.34 7.80
C ALA A 45 47.12 39.86 7.71
N GLY A 46 46.34 40.41 8.65
CA GLY A 46 46.29 41.86 8.94
C GLY A 46 45.20 42.29 9.93
N ASN A 47 45.56 42.49 11.19
CA ASN A 47 44.70 42.98 12.28
C ASN A 47 44.21 44.43 12.05
N LYS A 48 43.01 44.75 12.55
CA LYS A 48 42.79 46.01 13.30
C LYS A 48 41.58 45.93 14.23
N ALA A 49 41.84 46.26 15.48
CA ALA A 49 40.87 46.48 16.54
C ALA A 49 40.10 47.80 16.33
N GLY A 50 38.86 47.81 16.81
CA GLY A 50 38.04 48.99 17.07
C GLY A 50 37.03 48.63 18.15
N ASN A 51 37.26 49.11 19.37
CA ASN A 51 36.49 48.90 20.59
C ASN A 51 35.31 49.90 20.69
N ALA A 52 34.15 49.42 21.13
CA ALA A 52 33.14 50.07 22.00
C ALA A 52 31.92 49.14 21.97
N GLY A 53 31.47 48.48 23.04
CA GLY A 53 31.25 48.94 24.40
C GLY A 53 29.73 49.01 24.60
N GLN A 54 29.12 47.98 25.20
CA GLN A 54 27.88 48.07 25.99
C GLN A 54 27.59 46.70 26.63
N ASP A 55 28.10 46.57 27.84
CA ASP A 55 27.53 45.83 28.96
C ASP A 55 26.02 46.06 29.10
N ASP A 56 25.24 44.98 29.21
CA ASP A 56 24.24 44.88 30.28
C ASP A 56 23.75 43.45 30.52
N ARG A 57 23.48 43.20 31.80
CA ARG A 57 23.23 41.92 32.45
C ARG A 57 21.86 41.35 32.10
N GLY A 58 21.74 40.02 32.21
CA GLY A 58 20.44 39.35 32.19
C GLY A 58 20.55 37.87 32.48
N ASP A 59 20.82 37.54 33.75
CA ASP A 59 20.51 36.23 34.34
C ASP A 59 19.07 35.82 34.02
N GLY A 60 18.88 34.58 33.58
CA GLY A 60 17.57 34.03 33.20
C GLY A 60 17.58 32.52 33.25
N ALA A 61 17.44 31.99 34.47
CA ALA A 61 17.35 30.57 34.79
C ALA A 61 16.23 29.85 34.02
N ALA A 62 16.48 28.56 33.78
CA ALA A 62 15.55 27.60 33.19
C ALA A 62 14.19 27.59 33.91
N SER A 63 13.11 27.66 33.13
CA SER A 63 11.75 27.40 33.64
C SER A 63 11.59 25.91 33.93
N ALA A 64 11.51 25.55 35.21
CA ALA A 64 11.04 24.26 35.66
C ALA A 64 9.52 24.16 35.42
N ILE A 65 9.09 23.08 34.77
CA ILE A 65 7.68 22.75 34.52
C ILE A 65 7.17 21.96 35.74
N THR A 66 6.28 22.55 36.52
CA THR A 66 5.58 21.89 37.64
C THR A 66 4.53 20.90 37.10
N PRO A 67 4.51 19.64 37.57
CA PRO A 67 3.36 18.75 37.36
C PRO A 67 2.16 19.21 38.19
N GLY A 68 1.02 19.38 37.53
CA GLY A 68 -0.26 19.67 38.18
C GLY A 68 -0.83 18.48 38.96
N PRO A 69 -1.73 18.72 39.92
CA PRO A 69 -2.18 17.71 40.88
C PRO A 69 -3.02 16.59 40.25
N THR A 70 -2.77 15.38 40.75
CA THR A 70 -3.56 14.17 40.58
C THR A 70 -4.96 14.33 41.20
N SER A 71 -5.99 13.83 40.51
CA SER A 71 -7.30 13.59 41.10
C SER A 71 -7.57 12.08 41.05
N SER A 72 -7.43 11.45 42.20
CA SER A 72 -8.00 10.13 42.49
C SER A 72 -9.42 10.35 42.98
N GLU A 73 -10.41 9.67 42.39
CA GLU A 73 -11.44 8.92 43.14
C GLU A 73 -12.41 8.14 42.21
N PRO A 74 -12.97 7.00 42.67
CA PRO A 74 -13.69 6.03 41.84
C PRO A 74 -15.22 6.18 41.94
N VAL A 75 -15.93 5.87 40.86
CA VAL A 75 -17.40 5.84 40.88
C VAL A 75 -17.96 4.67 40.07
N ILE A 76 -18.69 3.83 40.81
CA ILE A 76 -19.84 2.99 40.43
C ILE A 76 -19.53 1.62 39.80
N SER A 77 -19.56 0.65 40.71
CA SER A 77 -19.96 -0.74 40.52
C SER A 77 -21.47 -0.81 40.30
N GLU A 78 -21.92 -1.33 39.16
CA GLU A 78 -23.27 -1.91 39.05
C GLU A 78 -23.32 -3.00 37.98
N ARG A 79 -23.71 -4.19 38.42
CA ARG A 79 -23.92 -5.40 37.62
C ARG A 79 -25.42 -5.71 37.70
N PRO A 80 -26.22 -5.49 36.65
CA PRO A 80 -27.62 -5.89 36.66
C PRO A 80 -27.74 -7.38 36.31
N GLY A 81 -28.43 -8.14 37.14
CA GLY A 81 -28.82 -9.51 36.86
C GLY A 81 -29.94 -9.60 35.80
N GLY A 82 -29.89 -10.67 35.01
CA GLY A 82 -31.00 -11.25 34.24
C GLY A 82 -30.81 -12.76 34.33
N ARG A 83 -31.67 -13.45 35.08
CA ARG A 83 -32.97 -14.02 34.69
C ARG A 83 -32.78 -15.33 33.91
N ASP A 84 -33.30 -16.37 34.55
CA ASP A 84 -33.33 -17.76 34.15
C ASP A 84 -34.11 -17.93 32.84
N GLU A 85 -33.63 -18.79 31.94
CA GLU A 85 -34.38 -19.25 30.77
C GLU A 85 -34.36 -20.78 30.77
N ASP A 86 -35.53 -21.32 31.07
CA ASP A 86 -35.85 -22.73 31.13
C ASP A 86 -36.10 -23.20 29.70
N GLY A 87 -35.50 -24.34 29.33
CA GLY A 87 -35.80 -24.99 28.08
C GLY A 87 -37.11 -25.75 28.16
N GLU A 88 -37.92 -25.66 27.12
CA GLU A 88 -38.82 -26.76 26.74
C GLU A 88 -39.12 -26.74 25.24
N SER A 89 -38.89 -27.92 24.69
CA SER A 89 -39.17 -28.40 23.35
C SER A 89 -40.57 -29.01 23.35
N GLU A 90 -41.25 -28.95 22.20
CA GLU A 90 -42.33 -29.81 21.66
C GLU A 90 -43.23 -28.89 20.80
N GLY A 91 -43.69 -29.25 19.61
CA GLY A 91 -43.74 -30.51 18.90
C GLY A 91 -44.96 -30.48 17.96
N SER A 92 -44.82 -31.17 16.83
CA SER A 92 -45.86 -31.70 15.94
C SER A 92 -46.62 -30.82 14.95
N ASP A 93 -46.24 -31.06 13.68
CA ASP A 93 -47.00 -31.77 12.65
C ASP A 93 -48.27 -31.16 12.03
N GLY A 94 -48.28 -31.16 10.70
CA GLY A 94 -49.44 -30.85 9.88
C GLY A 94 -49.12 -30.95 8.38
N ASP A 95 -48.96 -32.18 7.90
CA ASP A 95 -49.03 -32.63 6.51
C ASP A 95 -50.10 -31.92 5.64
N GLY A 96 -49.85 -31.86 4.33
CA GLY A 96 -50.94 -31.72 3.37
C GLY A 96 -50.57 -31.20 1.99
N ASP A 97 -50.21 -32.13 1.10
CA ASP A 97 -50.26 -32.03 -0.36
C ASP A 97 -51.34 -31.10 -0.96
N LYS A 98 -50.98 -30.39 -2.04
CA LYS A 98 -51.45 -30.73 -3.40
C LYS A 98 -50.87 -29.83 -4.48
N ALA A 99 -50.42 -30.51 -5.53
CA ALA A 99 -50.22 -29.98 -6.85
C ALA A 99 -51.54 -29.45 -7.45
N ASP A 100 -51.45 -28.41 -8.27
CA ASP A 100 -52.22 -28.37 -9.51
C ASP A 100 -51.49 -27.50 -10.55
N ALA A 101 -51.64 -27.92 -11.80
CA ALA A 101 -50.94 -27.46 -12.97
C ALA A 101 -51.94 -26.78 -13.91
N GLY A 102 -51.51 -25.70 -14.55
CA GLY A 102 -52.22 -25.13 -15.70
C GLY A 102 -51.73 -23.70 -15.92
N GLY A 103 -51.26 -23.27 -17.09
CA GLY A 103 -51.46 -23.80 -18.43
C GLY A 103 -52.13 -22.72 -19.29
N GLY A 104 -51.35 -22.05 -20.14
CA GLY A 104 -51.83 -21.17 -21.23
C GLY A 104 -52.31 -19.78 -20.77
N THR A 105 -52.24 -18.71 -21.55
CA THR A 105 -52.14 -18.58 -23.01
C THR A 105 -51.57 -17.19 -23.37
N ALA A 106 -51.13 -17.08 -24.62
CA ALA A 106 -50.55 -15.92 -25.28
C ALA A 106 -51.57 -14.84 -25.68
N GLY A 107 -51.05 -13.63 -25.94
CA GLY A 107 -51.71 -12.53 -26.68
C GLY A 107 -50.97 -11.21 -26.42
N ALA A 108 -49.94 -10.84 -27.18
CA ALA A 108 -49.98 -10.20 -28.50
C ALA A 108 -50.47 -8.73 -28.48
N GLY A 109 -49.52 -7.81 -28.67
CA GLY A 109 -49.64 -6.67 -29.60
C GLY A 109 -50.28 -5.38 -29.10
N GLY A 110 -49.59 -4.25 -29.31
CA GLY A 110 -50.21 -2.93 -29.32
C GLY A 110 -49.25 -1.76 -29.07
N ASN A 111 -48.56 -1.30 -30.12
CA ASN A 111 -47.84 -0.03 -30.16
C ASN A 111 -48.78 1.18 -29.99
N GLY A 112 -48.24 2.26 -29.43
CA GLY A 112 -48.88 3.58 -29.42
C GLY A 112 -47.90 4.69 -29.09
N ASP A 113 -47.18 5.17 -30.10
CA ASP A 113 -46.42 6.42 -30.08
C ASP A 113 -47.34 7.64 -29.87
N LYS A 114 -46.92 8.60 -29.06
CA LYS A 114 -47.28 10.02 -29.22
C LYS A 114 -46.25 10.94 -28.58
N ALA A 115 -45.78 11.86 -29.42
CA ALA A 115 -44.83 12.93 -29.15
C ALA A 115 -45.51 14.21 -28.63
N GLY A 116 -44.68 15.10 -28.08
CA GLY A 116 -44.94 16.50 -27.71
C GLY A 116 -43.92 16.91 -26.65
N ASP A 117 -42.72 17.37 -27.02
CA ASP A 117 -42.33 18.76 -27.36
C ASP A 117 -42.57 19.78 -26.23
N GLY A 118 -41.51 20.56 -25.94
CA GLY A 118 -41.50 21.61 -24.93
C GLY A 118 -40.10 21.91 -24.38
N SER A 119 -39.25 22.51 -25.21
CA SER A 119 -37.94 23.09 -24.88
C SER A 119 -38.02 24.33 -23.98
N ASP A 120 -36.82 24.71 -23.51
CA ASP A 120 -36.33 26.00 -23.01
C ASP A 120 -35.98 25.98 -21.52
N GLY A 121 -34.74 26.24 -21.08
CA GLY A 121 -33.72 27.10 -21.66
C GLY A 121 -33.43 28.21 -20.64
N GLY A 122 -32.32 28.10 -19.90
CA GLY A 122 -32.01 29.03 -18.81
C GLY A 122 -30.56 28.97 -18.37
N THR A 123 -29.74 29.76 -19.04
CA THR A 123 -28.32 30.05 -18.80
C THR A 123 -28.06 30.89 -17.54
N GLY A 124 -26.88 30.68 -16.93
CA GLY A 124 -26.09 31.77 -16.35
C GLY A 124 -25.67 31.57 -14.89
N GLY A 125 -24.35 31.57 -14.64
CA GLY A 125 -23.82 31.74 -13.29
C GLY A 125 -22.41 31.19 -13.06
N SER A 126 -21.41 31.91 -13.56
CA SER A 126 -19.99 31.72 -13.24
C SER A 126 -19.74 31.64 -11.74
N ASN A 127 -18.91 30.68 -11.33
CA ASN A 127 -18.02 30.85 -10.19
C ASN A 127 -16.70 30.16 -10.51
N ASP A 128 -15.69 31.01 -10.73
CA ASP A 128 -14.29 30.67 -10.80
C ASP A 128 -13.81 30.07 -9.48
N GLY A 129 -13.96 28.75 -9.35
CA GLY A 129 -13.19 27.95 -8.42
C GLY A 129 -11.95 27.44 -9.14
N LYS A 130 -10.80 28.08 -8.91
CA LYS A 130 -9.46 27.57 -9.23
C LYS A 130 -9.20 26.29 -8.42
N GLY A 131 -9.88 25.20 -8.76
CA GLY A 131 -9.54 23.85 -8.36
C GLY A 131 -8.48 23.35 -9.31
N SER A 132 -7.23 23.30 -8.85
CA SER A 132 -6.18 22.56 -9.51
C SER A 132 -6.72 21.16 -9.83
N GLY A 133 -6.94 20.86 -11.11
CA GLY A 133 -7.15 19.51 -11.62
C GLY A 133 -5.85 18.72 -11.49
N GLY A 134 -5.37 18.55 -10.26
CA GLY A 134 -4.51 17.44 -9.91
C GLY A 134 -5.38 16.19 -9.91
N ALA A 135 -4.93 15.13 -10.57
CA ALA A 135 -5.49 13.80 -10.41
C ALA A 135 -5.82 13.57 -8.92
N ALA A 136 -7.04 13.10 -8.61
CA ALA A 136 -7.45 12.78 -7.26
C ALA A 136 -6.33 11.96 -6.59
N GLY A 137 -5.59 12.62 -5.71
CA GLY A 137 -4.51 11.99 -4.98
C GLY A 137 -5.10 10.88 -4.15
N ASP A 138 -4.40 9.75 -4.11
CA ASP A 138 -4.60 8.65 -3.17
C ASP A 138 -4.35 9.13 -1.72
N ASP A 139 -5.06 10.14 -1.25
CA ASP A 139 -5.01 10.57 0.15
C ASP A 139 -5.70 9.51 1.00
N VAL A 140 -4.87 8.62 1.51
CA VAL A 140 -5.20 7.45 2.34
C VAL A 140 -5.06 7.73 3.84
N ALA A 141 -4.49 8.89 4.20
CA ALA A 141 -4.19 9.27 5.59
C ALA A 141 -5.43 9.32 6.50
N GLY A 142 -6.62 9.58 5.94
CA GLY A 142 -7.90 9.62 6.69
C GLY A 142 -8.74 8.35 6.62
N LEU A 143 -8.31 7.32 5.88
CA LEU A 143 -9.10 6.11 5.69
C LEU A 143 -8.87 5.11 6.83
N ALA A 144 -9.92 4.40 7.21
CA ALA A 144 -9.80 3.25 8.11
C ALA A 144 -9.04 2.12 7.40
N ALA A 145 -8.25 1.35 8.16
CA ALA A 145 -7.64 0.13 7.65
C ALA A 145 -8.72 -0.84 7.15
N CYS A 146 -8.44 -1.54 6.05
CA CYS A 146 -9.27 -2.65 5.63
C CYS A 146 -9.27 -3.73 6.73
N ARG A 147 -10.44 -4.34 6.98
CA ARG A 147 -10.62 -5.33 8.05
C ARG A 147 -11.41 -6.55 7.56
N ALA A 148 -11.17 -7.68 8.21
CA ALA A 148 -11.95 -8.90 8.02
C ALA A 148 -13.45 -8.61 8.22
N GLY A 149 -14.30 -9.25 7.40
CA GLY A 149 -15.74 -9.01 7.36
C GLY A 149 -16.16 -7.84 6.46
N ALA A 150 -15.32 -6.81 6.29
CA ALA A 150 -15.55 -5.68 5.39
C ALA A 150 -14.74 -5.77 4.09
N ALA A 151 -13.66 -6.54 4.08
CA ALA A 151 -12.90 -6.87 2.90
C ALA A 151 -12.37 -8.31 2.96
N ARG A 152 -12.06 -8.89 1.80
CA ARG A 152 -11.49 -10.24 1.66
C ARG A 152 -10.08 -10.15 1.09
N LEU A 153 -9.15 -10.85 1.74
CA LEU A 153 -7.78 -10.99 1.30
C LEU A 153 -7.64 -12.23 0.40
N GLY A 154 -6.86 -12.11 -0.67
CA GLY A 154 -6.51 -13.23 -1.53
C GLY A 154 -5.08 -13.11 -2.01
N LEU A 155 -4.41 -14.25 -2.13
CA LEU A 155 -3.08 -14.37 -2.72
C LEU A 155 -3.13 -15.47 -3.77
N GLU A 156 -2.65 -15.18 -4.98
CA GLU A 156 -2.58 -16.17 -6.05
C GLU A 156 -1.23 -16.06 -6.76
N SER A 157 -0.67 -17.20 -7.17
CA SER A 157 0.42 -17.19 -8.15
C SER A 157 -0.17 -17.03 -9.55
N VAL A 158 0.39 -16.13 -10.36
CA VAL A 158 -0.07 -15.90 -11.74
C VAL A 158 0.08 -17.15 -12.63
N LYS A 159 1.05 -18.02 -12.32
CA LYS A 159 1.22 -19.34 -12.94
C LYS A 159 1.36 -20.42 -11.87
N ASN A 160 0.89 -21.62 -12.17
CA ASN A 160 1.13 -22.78 -11.33
C ASN A 160 2.59 -23.29 -11.41
N SER A 161 3.28 -23.03 -12.52
CA SER A 161 4.68 -23.41 -12.74
C SER A 161 5.45 -22.33 -13.50
N TYR A 162 6.71 -22.11 -13.10
CA TYR A 162 7.63 -21.16 -13.69
C TYR A 162 8.88 -21.88 -14.20
N SER A 163 9.30 -21.54 -15.42
CA SER A 163 10.50 -22.11 -16.04
C SER A 163 11.80 -21.69 -15.33
N PRO A 164 12.93 -22.37 -15.59
CA PRO A 164 14.27 -21.90 -15.26
C PRO A 164 14.47 -20.40 -15.52
N GLY A 165 14.89 -19.66 -14.49
CA GLY A 165 15.13 -18.21 -14.56
C GLY A 165 13.88 -17.33 -14.69
N GLU A 166 12.69 -17.90 -14.88
CA GLU A 166 11.44 -17.13 -14.86
C GLU A 166 11.15 -16.66 -13.43
N LYS A 167 10.74 -15.39 -13.30
CA LYS A 167 10.44 -14.74 -12.01
C LYS A 167 8.99 -15.00 -11.61
N PRO A 168 8.72 -15.65 -10.47
CA PRO A 168 7.37 -15.81 -9.96
C PRO A 168 6.67 -14.46 -9.75
N ARG A 169 5.39 -14.42 -10.11
CA ARG A 169 4.53 -13.26 -9.92
C ARG A 169 3.38 -13.66 -9.00
N LEU A 170 3.35 -13.07 -7.82
CA LEU A 170 2.31 -13.26 -6.83
C LEU A 170 1.37 -12.07 -6.88
N ARG A 171 0.08 -12.34 -6.97
CA ARG A 171 -0.96 -11.33 -7.03
C ARG A 171 -1.72 -11.31 -5.71
N LEU A 172 -1.50 -10.24 -4.96
CA LEU A 172 -2.26 -9.88 -3.79
C LEU A 172 -3.52 -9.17 -4.22
N THR A 173 -4.68 -9.62 -3.74
CA THR A 173 -5.97 -9.00 -4.03
C THR A 173 -6.68 -8.69 -2.72
N VAL A 174 -7.22 -7.47 -2.63
CA VAL A 174 -8.15 -7.07 -1.57
C VAL A 174 -9.47 -6.70 -2.21
N ASP A 175 -10.52 -7.44 -1.86
CA ASP A 175 -11.89 -7.22 -2.30
C ASP A 175 -12.68 -6.50 -1.21
N ASN A 176 -12.91 -5.19 -1.34
CA ASN A 176 -13.65 -4.42 -0.36
C ASN A 176 -15.15 -4.58 -0.59
N THR A 177 -15.79 -5.39 0.24
CA THR A 177 -17.23 -5.66 0.17
C THR A 177 -18.06 -4.64 0.95
N SER A 178 -17.44 -3.64 1.58
CA SER A 178 -18.14 -2.61 2.34
C SER A 178 -18.61 -1.44 1.45
N GLY A 179 -19.45 -0.57 2.02
CA GLY A 179 -19.90 0.68 1.40
C GLY A 179 -18.97 1.87 1.62
N LYS A 180 -17.76 1.66 2.18
CA LYS A 180 -16.80 2.73 2.49
C LYS A 180 -15.42 2.37 1.92
N ASP A 181 -14.64 3.36 1.54
CA ASP A 181 -13.24 3.16 1.18
C ASP A 181 -12.43 2.70 2.41
N CYS A 182 -11.44 1.85 2.19
CA CYS A 182 -10.47 1.46 3.21
C CYS A 182 -9.04 1.56 2.70
N ARG A 183 -8.08 1.63 3.63
CA ARG A 183 -6.64 1.66 3.36
C ARG A 183 -6.04 0.28 3.58
N LEU A 184 -5.21 -0.15 2.62
CA LEU A 184 -4.30 -1.27 2.75
C LEU A 184 -2.87 -0.74 2.90
N ASP A 185 -2.21 -1.09 4.00
CA ASP A 185 -0.82 -0.71 4.28
C ASP A 185 0.12 -1.83 3.81
N LEU A 186 0.86 -1.60 2.72
CA LEU A 186 1.83 -2.53 2.15
C LEU A 186 3.27 -2.27 2.66
N ARG A 187 3.44 -1.31 3.57
CA ARG A 187 4.74 -0.96 4.15
C ARG A 187 5.33 -2.14 4.91
N GLY A 188 6.65 -2.30 4.83
CA GLY A 188 7.42 -3.33 5.52
C GLY A 188 7.03 -3.50 6.99
N GLY A 189 6.43 -4.65 7.30
CA GLY A 189 5.94 -5.02 8.63
C GLY A 189 4.42 -4.90 8.82
N SER A 190 3.71 -4.21 7.92
CA SER A 190 2.25 -4.27 7.87
C SER A 190 1.80 -5.42 6.98
N THR A 191 2.02 -5.37 5.67
CA THR A 191 1.75 -6.54 4.82
C THR A 191 3.05 -7.32 4.62
N VAL A 192 3.10 -8.56 5.09
CA VAL A 192 4.28 -9.41 4.95
C VAL A 192 3.95 -10.58 4.04
N ILE A 193 4.67 -10.71 2.93
CA ILE A 193 4.63 -11.90 2.08
C ILE A 193 5.87 -12.72 2.37
N THR A 194 5.69 -14.01 2.62
CA THR A 194 6.77 -14.96 2.83
C THR A 194 6.70 -16.07 1.79
N ILE A 195 7.85 -16.62 1.44
CA ILE A 195 7.99 -17.75 0.52
C ILE A 195 8.86 -18.80 1.18
N SER A 196 8.34 -20.01 1.34
CA SER A 196 9.03 -21.16 1.91
C SER A 196 8.94 -22.36 0.96
N HIS A 197 9.85 -23.32 1.12
CA HIS A 197 9.76 -24.58 0.41
C HIS A 197 8.73 -25.48 1.11
N THR A 198 7.94 -26.26 0.38
CA THR A 198 6.90 -27.09 1.03
C THR A 198 7.46 -28.21 1.91
N ASP A 199 8.72 -28.61 1.69
CA ASP A 199 9.38 -29.61 2.53
C ASP A 199 9.79 -29.06 3.91
N ASP A 200 9.86 -27.73 4.06
CA ASP A 200 10.21 -27.03 5.31
C ASP A 200 9.61 -25.63 5.27
N THR A 201 8.35 -25.51 5.71
CA THR A 201 7.60 -24.25 5.68
C THR A 201 8.05 -23.27 6.76
N ASP A 202 8.69 -23.76 7.83
CA ASP A 202 9.25 -22.93 8.90
C ASP A 202 10.48 -22.15 8.42
N LYS A 203 11.20 -22.70 7.44
CA LYS A 203 12.34 -22.03 6.79
C LYS A 203 11.91 -21.15 5.62
N LYS A 204 11.75 -19.86 5.92
CA LYS A 204 11.51 -18.81 4.92
C LYS A 204 12.73 -18.66 4.01
N VAL A 205 12.54 -18.87 2.71
CA VAL A 205 13.54 -18.58 1.66
C VAL A 205 13.55 -17.09 1.36
N TRP A 206 12.37 -16.47 1.32
CA TRP A 206 12.23 -15.04 1.08
C TRP A 206 11.11 -14.44 1.92
N ALA A 207 11.26 -13.18 2.34
CA ALA A 207 10.22 -12.41 3.02
C ALA A 207 10.29 -10.93 2.59
N SER A 208 9.12 -10.29 2.42
CA SER A 208 9.03 -8.91 1.94
C SER A 208 9.46 -7.86 2.97
N ASP A 209 9.48 -8.22 4.25
CA ASP A 209 9.87 -7.36 5.37
C ASP A 209 11.37 -7.44 5.70
N HIS A 210 12.10 -8.39 5.13
CA HIS A 210 13.55 -8.51 5.31
C HIS A 210 14.32 -7.29 4.77
N CYS A 211 13.85 -6.72 3.65
CA CYS A 211 14.38 -5.47 3.13
C CYS A 211 13.25 -4.62 2.57
N PRO A 212 12.52 -3.90 3.45
CA PRO A 212 11.32 -3.20 3.05
C PRO A 212 11.70 -2.00 2.18
N SER A 213 11.01 -1.86 1.05
CA SER A 213 11.20 -0.72 0.14
C SER A 213 9.89 -0.02 -0.12
N GLY A 214 9.94 1.31 -0.13
CA GLY A 214 8.82 2.18 -0.50
C GLY A 214 7.80 2.46 0.62
N GLU A 215 7.00 3.50 0.37
CA GLU A 215 5.81 3.85 1.15
C GLU A 215 4.59 3.47 0.31
N ALA A 216 4.20 2.20 0.36
CA ALA A 216 3.03 1.73 -0.36
C ALA A 216 1.83 1.71 0.61
N GLN A 217 1.01 2.74 0.53
CA GLN A 217 -0.35 2.72 1.06
C GLN A 217 -1.32 2.74 -0.11
N LEU A 218 -2.37 1.95 -0.03
CA LEU A 218 -3.28 1.73 -1.14
C LEU A 218 -4.72 1.96 -0.72
N ARG A 219 -5.43 2.82 -1.44
CA ARG A 219 -6.87 2.97 -1.31
C ARG A 219 -7.57 1.80 -1.99
N VAL A 220 -8.46 1.12 -1.27
CA VAL A 220 -9.39 0.13 -1.81
C VAL A 220 -10.78 0.73 -1.72
N LYS A 221 -11.34 1.14 -2.85
CA LYS A 221 -12.65 1.82 -2.84
C LYS A 221 -13.76 0.90 -2.39
N ALA A 222 -14.85 1.49 -1.90
CA ALA A 222 -16.09 0.77 -1.61
C ALA A 222 -16.52 -0.10 -2.81
N ARG A 223 -16.84 -1.37 -2.57
CA ARG A 223 -17.30 -2.33 -3.59
C ARG A 223 -16.32 -2.56 -4.75
N GLU A 224 -15.05 -2.23 -4.59
CA GLU A 224 -14.00 -2.47 -5.58
C GLU A 224 -13.00 -3.54 -5.12
N LYS A 225 -12.45 -4.25 -6.10
CA LYS A 225 -11.27 -5.09 -5.94
C LYS A 225 -10.03 -4.28 -6.30
N ARG A 226 -9.01 -4.38 -5.45
CA ARG A 226 -7.70 -3.81 -5.73
C ARG A 226 -6.65 -4.90 -5.71
N THR A 227 -5.77 -4.84 -6.71
CA THR A 227 -4.75 -5.85 -6.95
C THR A 227 -3.36 -5.23 -6.91
N HIS A 228 -2.44 -5.90 -6.24
CA HIS A 228 -1.01 -5.58 -6.24
C HIS A 228 -0.22 -6.83 -6.67
N THR A 229 0.78 -6.66 -7.54
CA THR A 229 1.63 -7.78 -8.00
C THR A 229 3.02 -7.65 -7.42
N VAL A 230 3.43 -8.67 -6.67
CA VAL A 230 4.79 -8.83 -6.18
C VAL A 230 5.55 -9.75 -7.12
N VAL A 231 6.72 -9.30 -7.57
CA VAL A 231 7.61 -10.08 -8.43
C VAL A 231 8.78 -10.51 -7.59
N TRP A 232 8.96 -11.83 -7.44
CA TRP A 232 10.10 -12.39 -6.74
C TRP A 232 11.14 -12.84 -7.76
N ASP A 233 12.39 -12.47 -7.56
CA ASP A 233 13.49 -12.75 -8.48
C ASP A 233 14.19 -14.10 -8.21
N ARG A 234 13.60 -14.94 -7.36
CA ARG A 234 14.17 -16.22 -6.89
C ARG A 234 15.47 -16.04 -6.12
N THR A 235 15.70 -14.86 -5.53
CA THR A 235 16.82 -14.63 -4.61
C THR A 235 16.33 -14.79 -3.17
N PRO A 236 17.06 -15.53 -2.31
CA PRO A 236 16.75 -15.54 -0.89
C PRO A 236 16.89 -14.13 -0.30
N SER A 237 16.24 -13.86 0.82
CA SER A 237 16.40 -12.58 1.53
C SER A 237 16.94 -12.82 2.93
N ALA A 238 17.60 -11.81 3.49
CA ALA A 238 18.02 -11.81 4.89
C ALA A 238 17.48 -10.57 5.62
N PRO A 239 17.10 -10.68 6.90
CA PRO A 239 16.62 -9.58 7.71
C PRO A 239 17.54 -8.35 7.67
N SER A 240 16.98 -7.18 7.91
CA SER A 240 17.71 -5.90 7.97
C SER A 240 18.51 -5.58 6.70
N CYS A 241 17.99 -5.99 5.53
CA CYS A 241 18.69 -5.88 4.25
C CYS A 241 20.09 -6.53 4.26
N GLY A 242 20.26 -7.58 5.06
CA GLY A 242 21.52 -8.32 5.16
C GLY A 242 21.85 -9.11 3.89
N THR A 243 23.06 -9.69 3.87
CA THR A 243 23.46 -10.59 2.79
C THR A 243 22.69 -11.91 2.91
N PRO A 244 21.89 -12.30 1.91
CA PRO A 244 21.22 -13.60 1.92
C PRO A 244 22.22 -14.75 1.83
N SER A 245 21.81 -15.95 2.26
CA SER A 245 22.64 -17.14 2.10
C SER A 245 23.02 -17.34 0.64
N SER A 246 24.30 -17.65 0.40
CA SER A 246 24.81 -17.92 -0.95
C SER A 246 24.24 -19.24 -1.44
N GLY A 247 23.27 -19.17 -2.34
CA GLY A 247 22.65 -20.36 -2.94
C GLY A 247 21.58 -19.97 -3.94
N ARG A 248 21.55 -20.65 -5.09
CA ARG A 248 20.42 -20.56 -6.02
C ARG A 248 19.23 -21.22 -5.35
N VAL A 249 18.07 -20.57 -5.38
CA VAL A 249 16.81 -21.19 -4.96
C VAL A 249 16.55 -22.43 -5.82
N ALA A 250 16.41 -23.58 -5.16
CA ALA A 250 16.21 -24.86 -5.82
C ALA A 250 14.94 -24.89 -6.68
N SER A 251 14.85 -25.89 -7.56
CA SER A 251 13.56 -26.29 -8.14
C SER A 251 12.73 -26.99 -7.06
N GLY A 252 11.41 -26.89 -7.13
CA GLY A 252 10.52 -27.54 -6.17
C GLY A 252 9.17 -26.86 -6.06
N THR A 253 8.39 -27.29 -5.09
CA THR A 253 7.10 -26.68 -4.76
C THR A 253 7.33 -25.67 -3.63
N TYR A 254 6.79 -24.48 -3.81
CA TYR A 254 6.90 -23.38 -2.87
C TYR A 254 5.53 -22.97 -2.39
N LEU A 255 5.45 -22.61 -1.12
CA LEU A 255 4.30 -21.96 -0.51
C LEU A 255 4.60 -20.46 -0.38
N ALA A 256 3.69 -19.64 -0.88
CA ALA A 256 3.68 -18.21 -0.60
C ALA A 256 2.51 -17.91 0.33
N GLU A 257 2.79 -17.21 1.42
CA GLU A 257 1.81 -16.77 2.40
C GLU A 257 1.88 -15.24 2.53
N VAL A 258 0.73 -14.59 2.63
CA VAL A 258 0.62 -13.18 3.00
C VAL A 258 -0.09 -13.05 4.34
N GLU A 259 0.47 -12.21 5.21
CA GLU A 259 -0.16 -11.77 6.45
C GLU A 259 -0.45 -10.27 6.37
N VAL A 260 -1.70 -9.88 6.66
CA VAL A 260 -2.13 -8.49 6.70
C VAL A 260 -2.88 -8.19 8.01
N PRO A 261 -2.42 -7.21 8.81
CA PRO A 261 -3.07 -6.78 10.03
C PRO A 261 -4.55 -6.52 9.82
N TYR A 262 -5.36 -7.06 10.73
CA TYR A 262 -6.82 -6.95 10.73
C TYR A 262 -7.56 -7.61 9.57
N LEU A 263 -6.87 -8.07 8.51
CA LEU A 263 -7.45 -8.78 7.36
C LEU A 263 -7.22 -10.30 7.39
N GLY A 264 -6.19 -10.75 8.12
CA GLY A 264 -5.84 -12.16 8.27
C GLY A 264 -4.75 -12.62 7.30
N THR A 265 -4.75 -13.91 6.99
CA THR A 265 -3.76 -14.55 6.12
C THR A 265 -4.39 -15.10 4.85
N ALA A 266 -3.58 -15.23 3.79
CA ALA A 266 -3.93 -15.97 2.58
C ALA A 266 -2.68 -16.63 2.01
N GLU A 267 -2.84 -17.75 1.32
CA GLU A 267 -1.73 -18.54 0.82
C GLU A 267 -1.98 -19.08 -0.59
N THR A 268 -0.91 -19.42 -1.29
CA THR A 268 -0.92 -20.07 -2.60
C THR A 268 0.35 -20.89 -2.77
N SER A 269 0.28 -21.98 -3.52
CA SER A 269 1.47 -22.72 -3.94
C SER A 269 1.82 -22.47 -5.41
N PHE A 270 3.08 -22.71 -5.77
CA PHE A 270 3.56 -22.72 -7.15
C PHE A 270 4.83 -23.58 -7.28
N VAL A 271 5.16 -23.97 -8.50
CA VAL A 271 6.32 -24.82 -8.80
C VAL A 271 7.40 -24.03 -9.52
N LEU A 272 8.64 -24.17 -9.06
CA LEU A 272 9.84 -23.81 -9.82
C LEU A 272 10.34 -25.06 -10.54
N ALA A 273 10.26 -25.06 -11.87
CA ALA A 273 10.68 -26.19 -12.68
C ALA A 273 12.21 -26.41 -12.57
N LYS A 274 12.61 -27.67 -12.76
CA LYS A 274 14.02 -28.03 -12.93
C LYS A 274 14.55 -27.47 -14.25
N ASP A 275 15.85 -27.17 -14.24
CA ASP A 275 16.62 -26.84 -15.44
C ASP A 275 16.68 -28.03 -16.41
#